data_AF-A0AAW5DGD6-F1
#
_entry.id   AF-A0AAW5DGD6-F1
#
_cell.length_a   1.000
_cell.length_b   1.000
_cell.length_c   1.000
_cell.angle_alpha   90.00
_cell.angle_beta   90.00
_cell.angle_gamma   90.00
#
_symmetry.space_group_name_H-M   'P 1'
#
loop_
_entity.id
_entity.type
_entity.pdbx_description
1 polymer ?
#
loop_
_entity_poly.entity_id
_entity_poly.type
_entity_poly.pdbx_seq_one_letter_code
_entity_poly.pdbx_strand_id
1 'polypeptide(L)' 'MTVNDSAEKTEDRSLNNHAALKTSIANGDVEEVKARLEGHTLDKLEKGYLIDLARLSGNSEIEEVIKSTPES' A
#
# COMPACT_ATOMS: atom_id res chain seq x y z
N MET A 1 -18.34 1.38 -35.20
CA MET A 1 -18.47 2.44 -34.19
C MET A 1 -17.91 1.88 -32.90
N THR A 2 -16.79 2.44 -32.46
CA THR A 2 -16.15 2.20 -31.18
C THR A 2 -16.98 2.81 -30.06
N VAL A 3 -17.25 2.06 -28.99
CA VAL A 3 -17.08 2.58 -27.62
C VAL A 3 -16.70 1.41 -26.72
N ASN A 4 -15.49 1.56 -26.21
CA ASN A 4 -14.81 0.75 -25.22
C ASN A 4 -15.31 1.22 -23.86
N ASP A 5 -15.97 0.35 -23.10
CA ASP A 5 -16.36 0.64 -21.71
C ASP A 5 -15.98 -0.55 -20.82
N SER A 6 -14.66 -0.73 -20.69
CA SER A 6 -14.03 -1.55 -19.66
C SER A 6 -13.55 -0.61 -18.57
N ALA A 7 -14.48 0.02 -17.86
CA ALA A 7 -14.18 0.90 -16.74
C ALA A 7 -15.14 0.66 -15.57
N GLU A 8 -15.46 -0.60 -15.31
CA GLU A 8 -16.19 -0.96 -14.09
C GLU A 8 -15.24 -1.63 -13.08
N LYS A 9 -14.92 -0.83 -12.05
CA LYS A 9 -14.75 -1.26 -10.66
C LYS A 9 -13.36 -1.72 -10.19
N THR A 10 -12.37 -0.82 -10.26
CA THR A 10 -11.10 -0.94 -9.52
C THR A 10 -11.08 -0.15 -8.19
N GLU A 11 -12.18 0.51 -7.81
CA GLU A 11 -12.20 1.37 -6.62
C GLU A 11 -12.63 0.64 -5.33
N ASP A 12 -13.38 -0.47 -5.44
CA ASP A 12 -13.95 -1.18 -4.27
C ASP A 12 -12.98 -2.13 -3.55
N ARG A 13 -11.86 -2.50 -4.15
CA ARG A 13 -10.82 -3.33 -3.49
C ARG A 13 -9.83 -2.51 -2.66
N SER A 14 -9.83 -1.19 -2.84
CA SER A 14 -8.83 -0.30 -2.26
C SER A 14 -8.91 -0.23 -0.74
N LEU A 15 -10.12 -0.12 -0.17
CA LEU A 15 -10.31 0.04 1.28
C LEU A 15 -9.94 -1.21 2.09
N ASN A 16 -10.28 -2.40 1.60
CA ASN A 16 -9.99 -3.65 2.30
C ASN A 16 -8.49 -4.00 2.23
N ASN A 17 -7.83 -3.71 1.10
CA ASN A 17 -6.38 -3.82 0.98
C ASN A 17 -5.66 -2.86 1.93
N HIS A 18 -6.17 -1.64 2.08
CA HIS A 18 -5.55 -0.64 2.93
C HIS A 18 -5.69 -0.99 4.43
N ALA A 19 -6.81 -1.57 4.86
CA ALA A 19 -6.97 -2.04 6.24
C ALA A 19 -6.01 -3.19 6.57
N ALA A 20 -5.89 -4.17 5.66
CA ALA A 20 -5.00 -5.30 5.84
C ALA A 20 -3.51 -4.88 5.81
N LEU A 21 -3.14 -3.96 4.92
CA LEU A 21 -1.80 -3.37 4.86
C LEU A 21 -1.45 -2.65 6.17
N LYS A 22 -2.32 -1.75 6.66
CA LYS A 22 -2.12 -1.06 7.95
C LYS A 22 -1.95 -2.03 9.11
N THR A 23 -2.75 -3.10 9.12
CA THR A 23 -2.65 -4.16 10.15
C THR A 23 -1.31 -4.88 10.09
N SER A 24 -0.82 -5.18 8.87
CA SER A 24 0.47 -5.83 8.66
C SER A 24 1.62 -4.97 9.17
N ILE A 25 1.59 -3.66 8.88
CA ILE A 25 2.59 -2.70 9.38
C ILE A 25 2.55 -2.60 10.91
N ALA A 26 1.34 -2.52 11.50
CA ALA A 26 1.16 -2.44 12.95
C ALA A 26 1.65 -3.72 13.66
N ASN A 27 1.48 -4.88 13.03
CA ASN A 27 1.96 -6.17 13.53
C ASN A 27 3.47 -6.39 13.29
N GLY A 28 4.13 -5.55 12.48
CA GLY A 28 5.52 -5.74 12.10
C GLY A 28 5.76 -6.86 11.09
N ASP A 29 4.73 -7.27 10.33
CA ASP A 29 4.81 -8.34 9.35
C ASP A 29 5.36 -7.81 8.01
N VAL A 30 6.68 -7.86 7.88
CA VAL A 30 7.39 -7.33 6.71
C VAL A 30 7.01 -8.05 5.42
N GLU A 31 6.94 -9.38 5.44
CA GLU A 31 6.69 -10.19 4.24
C GLU A 31 5.29 -9.92 3.68
N GLU A 32 4.32 -9.79 4.58
CA GLU A 32 2.96 -9.47 4.20
C GLU A 32 2.83 -8.02 3.69
N VAL A 33 3.62 -7.07 4.24
CA VAL A 33 3.69 -5.71 3.69
C VAL A 33 4.29 -5.71 2.28
N LYS A 34 5.38 -6.45 2.04
CA LYS A 34 5.98 -6.59 0.70
C LYS A 34 4.98 -7.17 -0.30
N ALA A 35 4.32 -8.28 0.05
CA ALA A 35 3.34 -8.94 -0.81
C ALA A 35 2.16 -8.03 -1.18
N ARG A 36 1.74 -7.15 -0.26
CA ARG A 36 0.65 -6.19 -0.49
C ARG A 36 1.06 -4.98 -1.32
N LEU A 37 2.33 -4.58 -1.27
CA LEU A 37 2.86 -3.45 -2.03
C LEU A 37 3.44 -3.87 -3.40
N GLU A 38 3.65 -5.16 -3.62
CA GLU A 38 4.17 -5.69 -4.89
C GLU A 38 3.20 -5.38 -6.04
N GLY A 39 3.72 -4.74 -7.09
CA GLY A 39 2.93 -4.35 -8.26
C GLY A 39 1.98 -3.16 -8.03
N HIS A 40 2.01 -2.54 -6.84
CA HIS A 40 1.24 -1.35 -6.52
C HIS A 40 2.11 -0.09 -6.48
N THR A 41 1.52 1.03 -6.88
CA THR A 41 2.09 2.36 -6.67
C THR A 41 1.31 3.03 -5.54
N LEU A 42 1.99 3.88 -4.77
CA LEU A 42 1.38 4.64 -3.69
C LEU A 42 1.32 6.11 -4.11
N ASP A 43 0.23 6.81 -3.79
CA ASP A 43 0.25 8.25 -3.89
C ASP A 43 1.12 8.85 -2.76
N LYS A 44 1.57 10.10 -2.94
CA LYS A 44 2.47 10.77 -2.00
C LYS A 44 1.92 10.86 -0.56
N LEU A 45 0.61 11.08 -0.40
CA LEU A 45 -0.02 11.18 0.92
C LEU A 45 -0.11 9.80 1.56
N GLU A 46 -0.54 8.79 0.81
CA GLU A 46 -0.60 7.40 1.28
C GLU A 46 0.79 6.89 1.67
N LYS A 47 1.81 7.11 0.84
CA LYS A 47 3.20 6.73 1.12
C LYS A 47 3.72 7.39 2.39
N GLY A 48 3.47 8.69 2.58
CA GLY A 48 3.84 9.41 3.80
C GLY A 48 3.18 8.83 5.04
N TYR A 49 1.87 8.57 4.97
CA TYR A 49 1.11 7.97 6.06
C TYR A 49 1.63 6.58 6.46
N LEU A 50 1.94 5.71 5.49
CA LEU A 50 2.44 4.37 5.76
C LEU A 50 3.85 4.40 6.37
N ILE A 51 4.71 5.33 5.95
CA ILE A 51 6.04 5.55 6.56
C ILE A 51 5.89 5.93 8.04
N ASP A 52 4.99 6.86 8.36
CA ASP A 52 4.76 7.27 9.74
C ASP A 52 4.20 6.11 10.59
N LEU A 53 3.36 5.25 10.00
CA LEU A 53 2.86 4.05 10.67
C LEU A 53 3.98 3.04 10.96
N ALA A 54 4.90 2.84 10.02
CA ALA A 54 6.08 1.97 10.19
C ALA A 54 7.04 2.49 11.26
N ARG A 55 7.21 3.82 11.35
CA ARG A 55 7.98 4.46 12.42
C ARG A 55 7.33 4.27 13.77
N LEU A 56 6.00 4.38 13.84
CA LEU A 56 5.24 4.17 15.07
C LEU A 56 5.34 2.72 15.56
N SER A 57 5.39 1.75 14.64
CA SER A 57 5.63 0.34 14.99
C SER A 57 7.10 0.03 15.29
N GLY A 58 8.01 0.99 15.10
CA GLY A 58 9.44 0.83 15.36
C GLY A 58 10.15 -0.13 14.39
N ASN A 59 9.57 -0.35 13.22
CA ASN A 59 10.03 -1.37 12.28
C ASN A 59 10.69 -0.73 11.05
N SER A 60 12.00 -0.53 11.14
CA SER A 60 12.81 0.14 10.10
C SER A 60 12.80 -0.60 8.76
N GLU A 61 12.69 -1.93 8.77
CA GLU A 61 12.61 -2.72 7.54
C GLU A 61 11.33 -2.41 6.75
N ILE A 62 10.21 -2.26 7.46
CA ILE A 62 8.93 -1.87 6.85
C ILE A 62 9.00 -0.44 6.28
N GLU A 63 9.64 0.49 6.99
CA GLU A 63 9.87 1.84 6.49
C GLU A 63 10.67 1.81 5.16
N GLU A 64 11.69 0.96 5.05
CA GLU A 64 12.48 0.82 3.81
C GLU A 64 11.68 0.21 2.66
N VAL A 65 10.84 -0.80 2.94
CA VAL A 65 9.94 -1.40 1.94
C VAL A 65 9.01 -0.33 1.36
N ILE A 66 8.34 0.45 2.22
CA ILE A 66 7.40 1.50 1.79
C ILE A 66 8.13 2.60 1.02
N LYS A 67 9.33 3.01 1.44
CA LYS A 67 10.14 4.00 0.71
C LYS A 67 10.51 3.52 -0.70
N SER A 68 10.75 2.23 -0.86
CA SER A 68 11.15 1.61 -2.12
C SER A 68 9.97 1.38 -3.07
N THR A 69 8.73 1.42 -2.58
CA THR A 69 7.53 1.34 -3.42
C THR A 69 7.43 2.56 -4.34
N PRO A 70 7.13 2.39 -5.65
CA PRO A 70 7.02 3.51 -6.57
C PRO A 70 5.88 4.46 -6.20
N GLU A 71 6.10 5.76 -6.40
CA GLU A 71 5.07 6.79 -6.24
C GLU A 71 4.32 6.99 -7.56
N SER A 72 2.99 7.14 -7.49
CA SER A 72 2.10 7.22 -8.65
C SER A 72 1.86 8.64 -9.16
#